data_AF-A0A5S4GCH6-F1
#
_entry.id   AF-A0A5S4GCH6-F1
#
_cell.length_a   1.000
_cell.length_b   1.000
_cell.length_c   1.000
_cell.angle_alpha   90.00
_cell.angle_beta   90.00
_cell.angle_gamma   90.00
#
_symmetry.space_group_name_H-M   'P 1'
#
loop_
_entity.id
_entity.type
_entity.pdbx_description
1 polymer ?
#
loop_
_entity_poly.entity_id
_entity_poly.type
_entity_poly.pdbx_seq_one_letter_code
_entity_poly.pdbx_strand_id
1 'polypeptide(L)'
;MRIALVADPDLPTELAMRVARDLPGRLRKRLGPNFDCQVQAHTAPLAAEEQVDISAMLTAVRPHLPESGWDVAVFLTDLPRRQGLDAVSAEVSTSDRVALLSLPALGTFHLVDRTLEAVVNVVSQLVLPPTGGDHVPVIGRRMEGDVKPGQGVPDRYVIPGLRGRARLLAGMVRANRPWRLFTSLSRALAGVFATAAFGVINDTAWQLSIALDTWRQSLIMVLSILALAAWIIVDHELWERPDGRVHKARAHLYNTATLITITLGVLCLYAVLFVVLTGVGALVLVPAPLSETLNHRPGVTDYLALAWFLTSSAMVGGAFGSGLEDDGTVRKAAYGQRQRDRLAEQQNV
;
A
#
# COMPACT_ATOMS: atom_id res chain seq x y z
N MET A 1 -26.08 -22.83 -3.82
CA MET A 1 -26.02 -21.34 -3.82
C MET A 1 -24.83 -20.87 -4.66
N ARG A 2 -24.95 -19.78 -5.42
CA ARG A 2 -23.87 -19.22 -6.25
C ARG A 2 -23.39 -17.90 -5.66
N ILE A 3 -22.08 -17.81 -5.41
CA ILE A 3 -21.42 -16.64 -4.83
C ILE A 3 -20.43 -16.08 -5.85
N ALA A 4 -20.61 -14.82 -6.23
CA ALA A 4 -19.66 -14.09 -7.06
C ALA A 4 -18.70 -13.29 -6.17
N LEU A 5 -17.40 -13.51 -6.30
CA LEU A 5 -16.37 -12.62 -5.75
C LEU A 5 -15.86 -11.76 -6.89
N VAL A 6 -16.12 -10.46 -6.86
CA VAL A 6 -15.62 -9.54 -7.88
C VAL A 6 -14.60 -8.63 -7.27
N ALA A 7 -13.46 -8.49 -7.90
CA ALA A 7 -12.33 -7.77 -7.32
C ALA A 7 -11.68 -6.82 -8.31
N ASP A 8 -11.17 -5.70 -7.77
CA ASP A 8 -10.28 -4.81 -8.52
C ASP A 8 -9.03 -5.58 -8.99
N PRO A 9 -8.40 -5.19 -10.12
CA PRO A 9 -7.20 -5.85 -10.65
C PRO A 9 -6.02 -5.93 -9.66
N ASP A 10 -5.06 -6.82 -9.96
CA ASP A 10 -3.87 -7.12 -9.16
C ASP A 10 -4.15 -7.85 -7.84
N LEU A 11 -3.82 -7.22 -6.71
CA LEU A 11 -3.86 -7.81 -5.39
C LEU A 11 -5.27 -8.25 -4.95
N PRO A 12 -6.35 -7.47 -5.17
CA PRO A 12 -7.69 -7.89 -4.82
C PRO A 12 -8.10 -9.13 -5.63
N THR A 13 -7.81 -9.20 -6.93
CA THR A 13 -7.98 -10.42 -7.74
C THR A 13 -7.19 -11.61 -7.19
N GLU A 14 -5.91 -11.45 -6.87
CA GLU A 14 -5.09 -12.51 -6.28
C GLU A 14 -5.72 -13.05 -4.98
N LEU A 15 -6.25 -12.16 -4.13
CA LEU A 15 -6.95 -12.51 -2.90
C LEU A 15 -8.29 -13.18 -3.17
N ALA A 16 -9.08 -12.66 -4.11
CA ALA A 16 -10.38 -13.21 -4.51
C ALA A 16 -10.23 -14.67 -4.96
N MET A 17 -9.24 -14.95 -5.80
CA MET A 17 -8.96 -16.30 -6.29
C MET A 17 -8.53 -17.24 -5.16
N ARG A 18 -7.73 -16.76 -4.20
CA ARG A 18 -7.34 -17.57 -3.02
C ARG A 18 -8.55 -17.84 -2.13
N VAL A 19 -9.30 -16.80 -1.79
CA VAL A 19 -10.50 -16.87 -0.95
C VAL A 19 -11.56 -17.78 -1.59
N ALA A 20 -11.76 -17.70 -2.91
CA ALA A 20 -12.73 -18.53 -3.62
C ALA A 20 -12.49 -20.05 -3.43
N ARG A 21 -11.22 -20.48 -3.31
CA ARG A 21 -10.88 -21.89 -3.09
C ARG A 21 -11.26 -22.37 -1.69
N ASP A 22 -11.03 -21.54 -0.67
CA ASP A 22 -11.22 -21.94 0.73
C ASP A 22 -12.62 -21.61 1.27
N LEU A 23 -13.34 -20.71 0.60
CA LEU A 23 -14.64 -20.19 1.02
C LEU A 23 -15.71 -21.29 1.17
N PRO A 24 -15.90 -22.25 0.22
CA PRO A 24 -16.91 -23.29 0.38
C PRO A 24 -16.72 -24.13 1.63
N GLY A 25 -15.46 -24.52 1.94
CA GLY A 25 -15.13 -25.30 3.13
C GLY A 25 -15.39 -24.52 4.42
N ARG A 26 -15.10 -23.22 4.44
CA ARG A 26 -15.36 -22.36 5.61
C ARG A 26 -16.85 -22.09 5.82
N LEU A 27 -17.62 -21.87 4.75
CA LEU A 27 -19.07 -21.69 4.83
C LEU A 27 -19.77 -22.98 5.29
N ARG A 28 -19.39 -24.15 4.77
CA ARG A 28 -19.94 -25.44 5.23
C ARG A 28 -19.69 -25.68 6.73
N LYS A 29 -18.51 -25.31 7.23
CA LYS A 29 -18.21 -25.40 8.68
C LYS A 29 -19.10 -24.49 9.53
N ARG A 30 -19.58 -23.37 8.98
CA ARG A 30 -20.30 -22.34 9.73
C ARG A 30 -21.81 -22.42 9.59
N LEU A 31 -22.30 -22.64 8.36
CA LEU A 31 -23.72 -22.71 8.02
C LEU A 31 -24.27 -24.16 8.06
N GLY A 32 -23.38 -25.14 8.23
CA GLY A 32 -23.73 -26.55 8.38
C GLY A 32 -23.36 -27.41 7.17
N PRO A 33 -23.32 -28.75 7.35
CA PRO A 33 -22.82 -29.70 6.36
C PRO A 33 -23.61 -29.70 5.04
N ASN A 34 -24.91 -29.35 5.09
CA ASN A 34 -25.80 -29.36 3.94
C ASN A 34 -25.69 -28.09 3.08
N PHE A 35 -24.92 -27.08 3.52
CA PHE A 35 -24.71 -25.88 2.73
C PHE A 35 -23.74 -26.18 1.58
N ASP A 36 -24.25 -26.09 0.35
CA ASP A 36 -23.46 -26.24 -0.87
C ASP A 36 -23.43 -24.92 -1.66
N CYS A 37 -22.22 -24.49 -1.99
CA CYS A 37 -22.01 -23.25 -2.73
C CYS A 37 -20.95 -23.37 -3.82
N GLN A 38 -21.25 -22.77 -4.97
CA GLN A 38 -20.31 -22.55 -6.05
C GLN A 38 -19.79 -21.12 -5.97
N VAL A 39 -18.48 -20.96 -5.92
CA VAL A 39 -17.83 -19.64 -5.81
C VAL A 39 -17.06 -19.36 -7.09
N GLN A 40 -17.31 -18.22 -7.71
CA GLN A 40 -16.59 -17.76 -8.91
C GLN A 40 -15.92 -16.42 -8.61
N ALA A 41 -14.63 -16.32 -8.93
CA ALA A 41 -13.87 -15.08 -8.79
C ALA A 41 -13.75 -14.40 -10.15
N HIS A 42 -14.08 -13.11 -10.20
CA HIS A 42 -14.02 -12.27 -11.39
C HIS A 42 -13.16 -11.03 -11.12
N THR A 43 -12.43 -10.61 -12.13
CA THR A 43 -11.74 -9.31 -12.12
C THR A 43 -12.59 -8.32 -12.87
N ALA A 44 -12.97 -7.22 -12.20
CA ALA A 44 -13.62 -6.10 -12.85
C ALA A 44 -13.24 -4.81 -12.10
N PRO A 45 -13.02 -3.69 -12.80
CA PRO A 45 -12.80 -2.41 -12.16
C PRO A 45 -14.10 -1.98 -11.47
N LEU A 46 -14.09 -1.87 -10.14
CA LEU A 46 -15.31 -1.74 -9.35
C LEU A 46 -15.85 -0.30 -9.31
N ALA A 47 -15.01 0.71 -9.10
CA ALA A 47 -15.38 2.11 -9.23
C ALA A 47 -14.14 3.03 -9.19
N ALA A 48 -14.23 4.21 -9.79
CA ALA A 48 -13.19 5.24 -9.74
C ALA A 48 -13.34 6.22 -8.55
N GLU A 49 -14.48 6.26 -7.87
CA GLU A 49 -14.71 7.15 -6.73
C GLU A 49 -14.79 6.39 -5.39
N GLU A 50 -14.19 7.00 -4.35
CA GLU A 50 -14.04 6.39 -3.02
C GLU A 50 -15.40 6.15 -2.31
N GLN A 51 -16.46 6.83 -2.74
CA GLN A 51 -17.77 6.85 -2.07
C GLN A 51 -18.95 6.48 -2.97
N VAL A 52 -18.71 5.76 -4.08
CA VAL A 52 -19.83 5.23 -4.89
C VAL A 52 -20.67 4.28 -4.05
N ASP A 53 -21.98 4.41 -4.18
CA ASP A 53 -22.95 3.51 -3.57
C ASP A 53 -22.82 2.08 -4.13
N ILE A 54 -22.96 1.08 -3.27
CA ILE A 54 -22.80 -0.33 -3.63
C ILE A 54 -23.80 -0.72 -4.72
N SER A 55 -25.03 -0.21 -4.68
CA SER A 55 -26.06 -0.54 -5.68
C SER A 55 -25.74 0.07 -7.05
N ALA A 56 -25.12 1.26 -7.09
CA ALA A 56 -24.61 1.84 -8.34
C ALA A 56 -23.42 1.02 -8.89
N MET A 57 -22.54 0.56 -8.00
CA MET A 57 -21.41 -0.31 -8.35
C MET A 57 -21.89 -1.65 -8.92
N LEU A 58 -22.90 -2.23 -8.29
CA LEU A 58 -23.55 -3.45 -8.77
C LEU A 58 -24.10 -3.24 -10.18
N THR A 59 -24.78 -2.13 -10.44
CA THR A 59 -25.36 -1.81 -11.74
C THR A 59 -24.28 -1.71 -12.83
N ALA A 60 -23.12 -1.12 -12.51
CA ALA A 60 -22.01 -0.99 -13.45
C ALA A 60 -21.31 -2.32 -13.76
N VAL A 61 -21.21 -3.22 -12.78
CA VAL A 61 -20.49 -4.49 -12.92
C VAL A 61 -21.39 -5.61 -13.44
N ARG A 62 -22.72 -5.50 -13.26
CA ARG A 62 -23.71 -6.50 -13.67
C ARG A 62 -23.59 -6.94 -15.15
N PRO A 63 -23.33 -6.07 -16.14
CA PRO A 63 -23.13 -6.48 -17.54
C PRO A 63 -21.89 -7.35 -17.77
N HIS A 64 -20.89 -7.28 -16.88
CA HIS A 64 -19.63 -8.02 -16.98
C HIS A 64 -19.64 -9.33 -16.20
N LEU A 65 -20.72 -9.60 -15.46
CA LEU A 65 -20.92 -10.84 -14.73
C LEU A 65 -21.61 -11.88 -15.63
N PRO A 66 -21.31 -13.18 -15.48
CA PRO A 66 -21.92 -14.22 -16.30
C PRO A 66 -23.45 -14.23 -16.14
N GLU A 67 -24.18 -14.43 -17.24
CA GLU A 67 -25.66 -14.47 -17.28
C GLU A 67 -26.27 -15.52 -16.35
N SER A 68 -25.48 -16.52 -15.96
CA SER A 68 -25.84 -17.51 -14.95
C SER A 68 -26.01 -16.82 -13.58
N GLY A 69 -27.25 -16.46 -13.24
CA GLY A 69 -27.60 -15.71 -12.03
C GLY A 69 -26.84 -16.16 -10.78
N TRP A 70 -26.30 -15.19 -10.05
CA TRP A 70 -25.65 -15.32 -8.75
C TRP A 70 -26.65 -14.99 -7.63
N ASP A 71 -26.51 -15.64 -6.48
CA ASP A 71 -27.39 -15.42 -5.33
C ASP A 71 -26.86 -14.32 -4.39
N VAL A 72 -25.52 -14.21 -4.30
CA VAL A 72 -24.80 -13.20 -3.51
C VAL A 72 -23.57 -12.72 -4.27
N ALA A 73 -23.31 -11.42 -4.25
CA ALA A 73 -22.09 -10.82 -4.79
C ALA A 73 -21.26 -10.14 -3.68
N VAL A 74 -19.96 -10.41 -3.63
CA VAL A 74 -19.03 -9.75 -2.72
C VAL A 74 -17.94 -9.07 -3.52
N PHE A 75 -17.88 -7.76 -3.37
CA PHE A 75 -16.92 -6.88 -4.01
C PHE A 75 -15.68 -6.70 -3.12
N LEU A 76 -14.48 -6.85 -3.70
CA LEU A 76 -13.20 -6.67 -3.03
C LEU A 76 -12.45 -5.51 -3.68
N THR A 77 -12.36 -4.37 -2.99
CA THR A 77 -11.67 -3.20 -3.51
C THR A 77 -10.34 -2.95 -2.80
N ASP A 78 -9.34 -2.53 -3.56
CA ASP A 78 -8.14 -1.92 -2.99
C ASP A 78 -8.35 -0.46 -2.64
N LEU A 79 -9.49 0.17 -2.96
CA LEU A 79 -9.78 1.53 -2.55
C LEU A 79 -10.11 1.61 -1.06
N PRO A 80 -9.59 2.61 -0.35
CA PRO A 80 -9.99 2.87 1.03
C PRO A 80 -11.46 3.27 1.08
N ARG A 81 -12.24 2.77 2.04
CA ARG A 81 -13.61 3.26 2.30
C ARG A 81 -13.63 3.99 3.62
N ARG A 82 -14.37 5.11 3.68
CA ARG A 82 -14.37 6.02 4.84
C ARG A 82 -15.74 6.64 5.09
N GLN A 83 -16.00 6.90 6.37
CA GLN A 83 -17.07 7.77 6.84
C GLN A 83 -16.43 8.86 7.70
N GLY A 84 -16.32 10.08 7.14
CA GLY A 84 -15.50 11.13 7.74
C GLY A 84 -14.03 10.71 7.85
N LEU A 85 -13.52 10.60 9.08
CA LEU A 85 -12.15 10.16 9.36
C LEU A 85 -12.04 8.68 9.72
N ASP A 86 -13.15 7.97 9.89
CA ASP A 86 -13.15 6.60 10.34
C ASP A 86 -13.16 5.62 9.16
N ALA A 87 -12.43 4.51 9.32
CA ALA A 87 -12.27 3.50 8.29
C ALA A 87 -13.53 2.64 8.19
N VAL A 88 -14.01 2.41 6.97
CA VAL A 88 -15.12 1.50 6.69
C VAL A 88 -14.52 0.21 6.15
N SER A 89 -14.71 -0.90 6.86
CA SER A 89 -14.20 -2.21 6.43
C SER A 89 -15.10 -2.88 5.41
N ALA A 90 -16.41 -2.68 5.59
CA ALA A 90 -17.43 -3.35 4.81
C ALA A 90 -18.67 -2.48 4.71
N GLU A 91 -19.36 -2.59 3.59
CA GLU A 91 -20.71 -2.10 3.41
C GLU A 91 -21.56 -3.26 2.87
N VAL A 92 -22.76 -3.48 3.42
CA VAL A 92 -23.58 -4.67 3.15
C VAL A 92 -25.01 -4.25 2.84
N SER A 93 -25.48 -4.53 1.62
CA SER A 93 -26.89 -4.37 1.22
C SER A 93 -27.58 -5.73 1.29
N THR A 94 -28.42 -5.92 2.31
CA THR A 94 -29.22 -7.14 2.46
C THR A 94 -30.34 -7.23 1.43
N SER A 95 -30.89 -6.10 0.99
CA SER A 95 -31.92 -6.03 -0.05
C SER A 95 -31.39 -6.49 -1.41
N ASP A 96 -30.18 -6.07 -1.77
CA ASP A 96 -29.56 -6.43 -3.05
C ASP A 96 -28.77 -7.75 -2.98
N ARG A 97 -28.59 -8.30 -1.77
CA ARG A 97 -27.70 -9.45 -1.48
C ARG A 97 -26.26 -9.23 -1.91
N VAL A 98 -25.76 -8.03 -1.67
CA VAL A 98 -24.44 -7.59 -2.10
C VAL A 98 -23.65 -6.99 -0.95
N ALA A 99 -22.33 -7.14 -1.00
CA ALA A 99 -21.44 -6.46 -0.08
C ALA A 99 -20.17 -5.95 -0.74
N LEU A 100 -19.57 -4.92 -0.16
CA LEU A 100 -18.29 -4.35 -0.56
C LEU A 100 -17.32 -4.39 0.62
N LEU A 101 -16.16 -5.01 0.44
CA LEU A 101 -15.08 -5.07 1.41
C LEU A 101 -13.91 -4.18 0.96
N SER A 102 -13.49 -3.28 1.84
CA SER A 102 -12.28 -2.46 1.65
C SER A 102 -11.08 -3.18 2.24
N LEU A 103 -10.22 -3.73 1.37
CA LEU A 103 -9.02 -4.44 1.80
C LEU A 103 -8.07 -3.59 2.66
N PRO A 104 -7.85 -2.28 2.38
CA PRO A 104 -7.05 -1.42 3.25
C PRO A 104 -7.54 -1.38 4.71
N ALA A 105 -8.84 -1.47 4.93
CA ALA A 105 -9.42 -1.43 6.27
C ALA A 105 -9.34 -2.79 7.01
N LEU A 106 -9.05 -3.90 6.32
CA LEU A 106 -8.83 -5.22 6.94
C LEU A 106 -7.44 -5.34 7.61
N GLY A 107 -6.52 -4.44 7.29
CA GLY A 107 -5.18 -4.35 7.86
C GLY A 107 -4.09 -5.01 7.02
N THR A 108 -2.91 -5.16 7.62
CA THR A 108 -1.68 -5.51 6.88
C THR A 108 -1.22 -6.97 7.02
N PHE A 109 -1.51 -7.61 8.15
CA PHE A 109 -1.06 -8.98 8.47
C PHE A 109 -2.18 -9.99 8.26
N HIS A 110 -1.81 -11.22 7.85
CA HIS A 110 -2.75 -12.33 7.59
C HIS A 110 -3.91 -11.93 6.68
N LEU A 111 -3.64 -11.14 5.64
CA LEU A 111 -4.71 -10.53 4.85
C LEU A 111 -5.59 -11.58 4.16
N VAL A 112 -5.03 -12.70 3.70
CA VAL A 112 -5.81 -13.79 3.11
C VAL A 112 -6.84 -14.31 4.11
N ASP A 113 -6.41 -14.65 5.33
CA ASP A 113 -7.29 -15.18 6.38
C ASP A 113 -8.32 -14.14 6.83
N ARG A 114 -7.90 -12.88 7.00
CA ARG A 114 -8.78 -11.75 7.35
C ARG A 114 -9.84 -11.50 6.27
N THR A 115 -9.45 -11.58 5.01
CA THR A 115 -10.37 -11.41 3.87
C THR A 115 -11.33 -12.58 3.80
N LEU A 116 -10.84 -13.82 3.93
CA LEU A 116 -11.67 -15.02 3.98
C LEU A 116 -12.68 -14.94 5.12
N GLU A 117 -12.25 -14.57 6.33
CA GLU A 117 -13.13 -14.41 7.49
C GLU A 117 -14.17 -13.31 7.29
N ALA A 118 -13.77 -12.16 6.72
CA ALA A 118 -14.68 -11.08 6.40
C ALA A 118 -15.73 -11.50 5.35
N VAL A 119 -15.31 -12.20 4.28
CA VAL A 119 -16.22 -12.74 3.26
C VAL A 119 -17.17 -13.77 3.88
N VAL A 120 -16.69 -14.68 4.72
CA VAL A 120 -17.54 -15.66 5.42
C VAL A 120 -18.56 -14.95 6.31
N ASN A 121 -18.16 -13.94 7.08
CA ASN A 121 -19.07 -13.15 7.93
C ASN A 121 -20.18 -12.50 7.12
N VAL A 122 -19.81 -11.79 6.06
CA VAL A 122 -20.74 -11.07 5.18
C VAL A 122 -21.68 -12.02 4.45
N VAL A 123 -21.17 -13.11 3.87
CA VAL A 123 -22.02 -14.09 3.18
C VAL A 123 -22.98 -14.75 4.17
N SER A 124 -22.52 -15.07 5.37
CA SER A 124 -23.40 -15.63 6.42
C SER A 124 -24.53 -14.67 6.78
N GLN A 125 -24.24 -13.37 6.89
CA GLN A 125 -25.24 -12.34 7.15
C GLN A 125 -26.23 -12.16 5.99
N LEU A 126 -25.80 -12.29 4.74
CA LEU A 126 -26.67 -12.17 3.57
C LEU A 126 -27.56 -13.40 3.35
N VAL A 127 -27.17 -14.56 3.88
CA VAL A 127 -27.90 -15.83 3.75
C VAL A 127 -28.87 -16.06 4.90
N LEU A 128 -28.46 -15.74 6.13
CA LEU A 128 -29.29 -15.95 7.32
C LEU A 128 -30.34 -14.84 7.45
N PRO A 129 -31.57 -15.17 7.89
CA PRO A 129 -32.56 -14.14 8.20
C PRO A 129 -32.05 -13.24 9.33
N PRO A 130 -32.46 -11.95 9.36
CA PRO A 130 -32.09 -11.04 10.44
C PRO A 130 -32.76 -11.47 11.75
N THR A 131 -32.13 -12.40 12.47
CA THR A 131 -32.51 -12.75 13.84
C THR A 131 -31.94 -11.68 14.78
N GLY A 132 -32.81 -11.08 15.59
CA GLY A 132 -32.58 -9.86 16.39
C GLY A 132 -31.55 -9.93 17.53
N GLY A 133 -30.41 -10.58 17.35
CA GLY A 133 -29.29 -10.56 18.30
C GLY A 133 -28.10 -11.33 17.75
N ASP A 134 -26.94 -10.68 17.69
CA ASP A 134 -25.64 -11.20 17.23
C ASP A 134 -25.49 -11.54 15.74
N HIS A 135 -25.56 -10.51 14.89
CA HIS A 135 -24.80 -10.55 13.65
C HIS A 135 -23.31 -10.53 13.99
N VAL A 136 -22.59 -11.60 13.64
CA VAL A 136 -21.14 -11.68 13.87
C VAL A 136 -20.45 -10.50 13.18
N PRO A 137 -19.73 -9.65 13.92
CA PRO A 137 -19.21 -8.41 13.37
C PRO A 137 -18.24 -8.71 12.22
N VAL A 138 -18.52 -8.14 11.05
CA VAL A 138 -17.45 -7.79 10.12
C VAL A 138 -16.54 -6.79 10.85
N ILE A 139 -15.24 -6.77 10.56
CA ILE A 139 -14.23 -6.04 11.37
C ILE A 139 -14.63 -4.58 11.62
N GLY A 140 -15.21 -4.28 12.77
CA GLY A 140 -15.72 -2.94 13.09
C GLY A 140 -17.05 -2.98 13.83
N ARG A 141 -17.59 -1.80 14.12
CA ARG A 141 -18.92 -1.59 14.70
C ARG A 141 -19.91 -1.37 13.56
N ARG A 142 -21.04 -2.09 13.59
CA ARG A 142 -22.17 -1.83 12.69
C ARG A 142 -22.72 -0.43 12.98
N MET A 143 -22.86 0.36 11.93
CA MET A 143 -23.60 1.61 11.92
C MET A 143 -24.69 1.48 10.86
N GLU A 144 -25.93 1.59 11.33
CA GLU A 144 -27.10 1.62 10.46
C GLU A 144 -27.08 2.94 9.69
N GLY A 145 -27.30 2.87 8.38
CA GLY A 145 -27.34 4.06 7.55
C GLY A 145 -28.59 4.89 7.84
N ASP A 146 -28.48 6.21 7.67
CA ASP A 146 -29.62 7.13 7.86
C ASP A 146 -30.67 6.86 6.78
N VAL A 147 -31.86 6.40 7.18
CA VAL A 147 -32.88 5.87 6.27
C VAL A 147 -33.44 6.99 5.40
N LYS A 148 -33.09 6.99 4.11
CA LYS A 148 -33.81 7.76 3.10
C LYS A 148 -35.02 6.94 2.63
N PRO A 149 -36.25 7.50 2.62
CA PRO A 149 -37.43 6.75 2.21
C PRO A 149 -37.32 6.29 0.75
N GLY A 150 -37.47 4.99 0.52
CA GLY A 150 -37.49 4.37 -0.82
C GLY A 150 -36.20 3.66 -1.26
N GLN A 151 -35.10 3.73 -0.50
CA GLN A 151 -33.87 2.98 -0.77
C GLN A 151 -33.41 2.25 0.50
N GLY A 152 -33.18 0.93 0.41
CA GLY A 152 -32.53 0.17 1.47
C GLY A 152 -31.10 0.66 1.60
N VAL A 153 -30.75 1.29 2.73
CA VAL A 153 -29.40 1.81 2.94
C VAL A 153 -28.49 0.67 3.39
N PRO A 154 -27.31 0.48 2.78
CA PRO A 154 -26.40 -0.59 3.19
C PRO A 154 -25.89 -0.38 4.61
N ASP A 155 -25.84 -1.47 5.38
CA ASP A 155 -25.20 -1.54 6.69
C ASP A 155 -23.70 -1.26 6.53
N ARG A 156 -23.15 -0.30 7.28
CA ARG A 156 -21.71 0.01 7.25
C ARG A 156 -21.01 -0.52 8.49
N TYR A 157 -19.85 -1.12 8.29
CA TYR A 157 -18.97 -1.57 9.38
C TYR A 157 -17.80 -0.61 9.51
N VAL A 158 -17.82 0.17 10.59
CA VAL A 158 -16.88 1.27 10.82
C VAL A 158 -15.91 0.88 11.93
N ILE A 159 -14.62 1.16 11.75
CA ILE A 159 -13.60 1.00 12.78
C ILE A 159 -13.28 2.39 13.34
N PRO A 160 -13.91 2.81 14.45
CA PRO A 160 -13.74 4.16 14.96
C PRO A 160 -12.35 4.40 15.58
N GLY A 161 -11.92 5.67 15.52
CA GLY A 161 -10.79 6.17 16.30
C GLY A 161 -9.40 5.90 15.71
N LEU A 162 -8.37 6.17 16.51
CA LEU A 162 -6.96 6.16 16.09
C LEU A 162 -6.51 4.79 15.55
N ARG A 163 -7.02 3.69 16.12
CA ARG A 163 -6.69 2.32 15.67
C ARG A 163 -7.23 2.05 14.27
N GLY A 164 -8.44 2.50 13.94
CA GLY A 164 -9.02 2.37 12.60
C GLY A 164 -8.25 3.20 11.58
N ARG A 165 -7.90 4.43 11.93
CA ARG A 165 -7.07 5.33 11.09
C ARG A 165 -5.69 4.76 10.82
N ALA A 166 -4.98 4.31 11.86
CA ALA A 166 -3.66 3.70 11.73
C ALA A 166 -3.71 2.40 10.90
N ARG A 167 -4.74 1.56 11.10
CA ARG A 167 -4.94 0.35 10.31
C ARG A 167 -5.19 0.68 8.84
N LEU A 168 -6.06 1.65 8.56
CA LEU A 168 -6.37 2.09 7.20
C LEU A 168 -5.11 2.64 6.51
N LEU A 169 -4.35 3.51 7.19
CA LEU A 169 -3.08 4.04 6.71
C LEU A 169 -2.09 2.91 6.40
N ALA A 170 -1.91 1.97 7.32
CA ALA A 170 -1.01 0.84 7.10
C ALA A 170 -1.48 -0.03 5.89
N GLY A 171 -2.79 -0.23 5.74
CA GLY A 171 -3.38 -0.89 4.58
C GLY A 171 -3.14 -0.16 3.27
N MET A 172 -3.28 1.17 3.27
CA MET A 172 -2.99 2.06 2.13
C MET A 172 -1.50 1.98 1.74
N VAL A 173 -0.59 2.13 2.72
CA VAL A 173 0.87 2.02 2.51
C VAL A 173 1.22 0.69 1.85
N ARG A 174 0.62 -0.42 2.32
CA ARG A 174 0.86 -1.75 1.74
C ARG A 174 0.26 -1.92 0.35
N ALA A 175 -0.92 -1.36 0.10
CA ALA A 175 -1.54 -1.36 -1.23
C ALA A 175 -0.69 -0.57 -2.26
N ASN A 176 0.12 0.39 -1.79
CA ASN A 176 1.13 1.08 -2.58
C ASN A 176 2.38 0.21 -2.90
N ARG A 177 2.45 -1.04 -2.40
CA ARG A 177 3.56 -2.01 -2.58
C ARG A 177 4.93 -1.30 -2.64
N PRO A 178 5.43 -0.73 -1.52
CA PRO A 178 6.58 0.19 -1.51
C PRO A 178 7.84 -0.40 -2.15
N TRP A 179 8.01 -1.72 -2.13
CA TRP A 179 9.13 -2.40 -2.77
C TRP A 179 9.15 -2.28 -4.30
N ARG A 180 7.98 -2.11 -4.95
CA ARG A 180 7.92 -1.88 -6.41
C ARG A 180 8.52 -0.53 -6.81
N LEU A 181 8.56 0.45 -5.90
CA LEU A 181 9.23 1.74 -6.15
C LEU A 181 10.72 1.52 -6.50
N PHE A 182 11.40 0.59 -5.82
CA PHE A 182 12.81 0.29 -6.10
C PHE A 182 13.01 -0.39 -7.45
N THR A 183 12.06 -1.23 -7.88
CA THR A 183 12.14 -1.84 -9.22
C THR A 183 11.86 -0.84 -10.33
N SER A 184 11.12 0.23 -10.05
CA SER A 184 10.80 1.30 -11.01
C SER A 184 11.84 2.43 -11.05
N LEU A 185 12.69 2.56 -10.02
CA LEU A 185 13.72 3.62 -9.88
C LEU A 185 15.11 3.11 -10.31
N SER A 186 15.18 2.39 -11.42
CA SER A 186 16.40 1.72 -11.85
C SER A 186 17.54 2.70 -12.15
N ARG A 187 17.23 3.89 -12.68
CA ARG A 187 18.22 4.93 -13.01
C ARG A 187 18.64 5.70 -11.76
N ALA A 188 17.71 6.01 -10.86
CA ALA A 188 18.03 6.57 -9.55
C ALA A 188 18.99 5.65 -8.78
N LEU A 189 18.71 4.34 -8.72
CA LEU A 189 19.58 3.34 -8.11
C LEU A 189 20.95 3.29 -8.79
N ALA A 190 21.02 3.37 -10.13
CA ALA A 190 22.29 3.45 -10.84
C ALA A 190 23.11 4.68 -10.41
N GLY A 191 22.48 5.84 -10.21
CA GLY A 191 23.13 7.04 -9.67
C GLY A 191 23.65 6.85 -8.24
N VAL A 192 22.86 6.21 -7.38
CA VAL A 192 23.28 5.82 -6.01
C VAL A 192 24.52 4.93 -6.08
N PHE A 193 24.48 3.83 -6.86
CA PHE A 193 25.60 2.90 -6.98
C PHE A 193 26.85 3.52 -7.59
N ALA A 194 26.70 4.37 -8.62
CA ALA A 194 27.81 5.07 -9.24
C ALA A 194 28.50 6.01 -8.25
N THR A 195 27.71 6.78 -7.49
CA THR A 195 28.23 7.70 -6.47
C THR A 195 28.93 6.94 -5.35
N ALA A 196 28.36 5.83 -4.91
CA ALA A 196 28.96 4.97 -3.88
C ALA A 196 30.28 4.35 -4.37
N ALA A 197 30.31 3.79 -5.58
CA ALA A 197 31.51 3.19 -6.16
C ALA A 197 32.64 4.22 -6.35
N PHE A 198 32.31 5.41 -6.84
CA PHE A 198 33.26 6.50 -6.95
C PHE A 198 33.81 6.92 -5.58
N GLY A 199 32.94 7.02 -4.58
CA GLY A 199 33.34 7.40 -3.24
C GLY A 199 34.25 6.37 -2.55
N VAL A 200 34.05 5.07 -2.78
CA VAL A 200 34.95 4.02 -2.24
C VAL A 200 36.39 4.17 -2.73
N ILE A 201 36.58 4.58 -3.99
CA ILE A 201 37.90 4.67 -4.62
C ILE A 201 38.59 6.02 -4.32
N ASN A 202 37.85 7.01 -3.83
CA ASN A 202 38.34 8.38 -3.69
C ASN A 202 38.85 8.67 -2.28
N ASP A 203 40.16 8.90 -2.14
CA ASP A 203 40.83 9.23 -0.86
C ASP A 203 40.18 10.38 -0.08
N THR A 204 39.60 11.37 -0.78
CA THR A 204 38.92 12.51 -0.15
C THR A 204 37.70 12.03 0.64
N ALA A 205 36.97 11.04 0.15
CA ALA A 205 35.80 10.51 0.84
C ALA A 205 36.18 9.80 2.15
N TRP A 206 37.35 9.15 2.18
CA TRP A 206 37.91 8.55 3.37
C TRP A 206 38.35 9.60 4.39
N GLN A 207 39.07 10.64 3.95
CA GLN A 207 39.49 11.72 4.84
C GLN A 207 38.29 12.47 5.43
N LEU A 208 37.25 12.73 4.63
CA LEU A 208 36.06 13.43 5.11
C LEU A 208 35.25 12.56 6.08
N SER A 209 35.17 11.25 5.86
CA SER A 209 34.38 10.38 6.72
C SER A 209 34.93 10.31 8.15
N ILE A 210 36.26 10.30 8.32
CA ILE A 210 36.89 10.30 9.64
C ILE A 210 37.01 11.71 10.25
N ALA A 211 37.04 12.77 9.44
CA ALA A 211 37.09 14.15 9.93
C ALA A 211 35.75 14.65 10.47
N LEU A 212 34.64 13.99 10.12
CA LEU A 212 33.30 14.36 10.53
C LEU A 212 32.89 13.65 11.82
N ASP A 213 32.65 14.42 12.88
CA ASP A 213 32.06 13.91 14.12
C ASP A 213 30.69 13.24 13.88
N THR A 214 30.31 12.32 14.76
CA THR A 214 29.04 11.56 14.68
C THR A 214 27.80 12.44 14.50
N TRP A 215 27.77 13.62 15.15
CA TRP A 215 26.69 14.60 14.98
C TRP A 215 26.59 15.12 13.54
N ARG A 216 27.72 15.48 12.93
CA ARG A 216 27.75 16.00 11.56
C ARG A 216 27.35 14.92 10.56
N GLN A 217 27.79 13.67 10.76
CA GLN A 217 27.36 12.55 9.93
C GLN A 217 25.85 12.26 10.07
N SER A 218 25.33 12.34 11.29
CA SER A 218 23.89 12.20 11.53
C SER A 218 23.08 13.29 10.84
N LEU A 219 23.56 14.54 10.88
CA LEU A 219 22.94 15.66 10.16
C LEU A 219 22.94 15.42 8.65
N ILE A 220 24.06 15.00 8.06
CA ILE A 220 24.17 14.71 6.61
C ILE A 220 23.23 13.57 6.22
N MET A 221 23.12 12.51 7.04
CA MET A 221 22.17 11.42 6.83
C MET A 221 20.72 11.91 6.83
N VAL A 222 20.34 12.70 7.83
CA VAL A 222 18.96 13.23 7.90
C VAL A 222 18.67 14.12 6.70
N LEU A 223 19.61 15.00 6.33
CA LEU A 223 19.46 15.87 5.16
C LEU A 223 19.39 15.09 3.85
N SER A 224 20.17 14.02 3.68
CA SER A 224 20.15 13.20 2.46
C SER A 224 18.84 12.40 2.33
N ILE A 225 18.34 11.84 3.43
CA ILE A 225 17.04 11.16 3.48
C ILE A 225 15.92 12.13 3.13
N LEU A 226 15.92 13.33 3.74
CA LEU A 226 14.92 14.36 3.45
C LEU A 226 15.01 14.87 2.01
N ALA A 227 16.22 15.07 1.49
CA ALA A 227 16.42 15.51 0.12
C ALA A 227 15.91 14.47 -0.89
N LEU A 228 16.23 13.18 -0.72
CA LEU A 228 15.74 12.13 -1.63
C LEU A 228 14.22 11.95 -1.49
N ALA A 229 13.67 11.99 -0.27
CA ALA A 229 12.22 11.92 -0.07
C ALA A 229 11.50 13.11 -0.72
N ALA A 230 12.01 14.33 -0.53
CA ALA A 230 11.48 15.53 -1.17
C ALA A 230 11.59 15.46 -2.70
N TRP A 231 12.72 14.97 -3.22
CA TRP A 231 12.91 14.75 -4.65
C TRP A 231 11.82 13.83 -5.21
N ILE A 232 11.64 12.62 -4.65
CA ILE A 232 10.62 11.68 -5.11
C ILE A 232 9.22 12.29 -5.05
N ILE A 233 8.90 13.05 -4.01
CA ILE A 233 7.59 13.70 -3.86
C ILE A 233 7.35 14.75 -4.96
N VAL A 234 8.33 15.63 -5.20
CA VAL A 234 8.21 16.75 -6.15
C VAL A 234 8.22 16.25 -7.59
N ASP A 235 9.23 15.44 -7.92
CA ASP A 235 9.50 14.93 -9.26
C ASP A 235 8.35 14.07 -9.81
N HIS A 236 7.66 13.33 -8.92
CA HIS A 236 6.59 12.43 -9.32
C HIS A 236 5.18 13.00 -9.11
N GLU A 237 5.06 14.29 -8.79
CA GLU A 237 3.79 14.99 -8.49
C GLU A 237 2.88 14.23 -7.50
N LEU A 238 3.48 13.52 -6.55
CA LEU A 238 2.75 12.65 -5.61
C LEU A 238 1.93 13.43 -4.58
N TRP A 239 2.10 14.75 -4.57
CA TRP A 239 1.42 15.64 -3.64
C TRP A 239 0.03 16.01 -4.15
N GLU A 240 -0.99 15.42 -3.54
CA GLU A 240 -2.37 15.69 -3.93
C GLU A 240 -2.80 17.04 -3.33
N ARG A 241 -3.16 17.98 -4.21
CA ARG A 241 -3.66 19.29 -3.83
C ARG A 241 -5.19 19.21 -3.61
N PRO A 242 -5.74 19.87 -2.58
CA PRO A 242 -7.17 19.87 -2.35
C PRO A 242 -7.90 20.71 -3.40
N ASP A 243 -8.32 20.07 -4.49
CA ASP A 243 -9.25 20.66 -5.46
C ASP A 243 -10.69 20.51 -4.94
N GLY A 244 -11.59 21.44 -5.30
CA GLY A 244 -12.94 21.60 -4.70
C GLY A 244 -13.87 20.37 -4.67
N ARG A 245 -13.46 19.23 -5.23
CA ARG A 245 -14.13 17.91 -5.17
C ARG A 245 -13.59 16.99 -4.05
N VAL A 246 -12.43 17.30 -3.47
CA VAL A 246 -11.73 16.51 -2.43
C VAL A 246 -11.65 17.33 -1.14
N HIS A 247 -12.38 16.89 -0.10
CA HIS A 247 -12.34 17.54 1.22
C HIS A 247 -10.90 17.61 1.78
N LYS A 248 -10.49 18.72 2.40
CA LYS A 248 -9.13 18.94 2.95
C LYS A 248 -8.60 17.78 3.82
N ALA A 249 -9.47 17.15 4.60
CA ALA A 249 -9.12 16.00 5.45
C ALA A 249 -8.71 14.75 4.64
N ARG A 250 -9.24 14.59 3.42
CA ARG A 250 -8.93 13.50 2.50
C ARG A 250 -7.52 13.65 1.95
N ALA A 251 -7.18 14.84 1.44
CA ALA A 251 -5.84 15.16 0.93
C ALA A 251 -4.74 14.96 2.01
N HIS A 252 -5.01 15.37 3.26
CA HIS A 252 -4.03 15.18 4.34
C HIS A 252 -3.72 13.70 4.60
N LEU A 253 -4.73 12.81 4.60
CA LEU A 253 -4.51 11.39 4.87
C LEU A 253 -3.72 10.72 3.74
N TYR A 254 -4.03 11.05 2.49
CA TYR A 254 -3.28 10.56 1.34
C TYR A 254 -1.83 11.03 1.37
N ASN A 255 -1.60 12.33 1.58
CA ASN A 255 -0.25 12.89 1.68
C ASN A 255 0.52 12.28 2.87
N THR A 256 -0.15 11.99 3.99
CA THR A 256 0.46 11.31 5.14
C THR A 256 0.85 9.86 4.80
N ALA A 257 -0.04 9.10 4.14
CA ALA A 257 0.25 7.74 3.72
C ALA A 257 1.40 7.69 2.70
N THR A 258 1.39 8.61 1.73
CA THR A 258 2.45 8.77 0.72
C THR A 258 3.78 9.11 1.41
N LEU A 259 3.80 10.09 2.31
CA LEU A 259 5.01 10.47 3.05
C LEU A 259 5.56 9.29 3.85
N ILE A 260 4.72 8.60 4.63
CA ILE A 260 5.13 7.41 5.39
C ILE A 260 5.71 6.33 4.48
N THR A 261 5.06 6.06 3.34
CA THR A 261 5.50 5.05 2.38
C THR A 261 6.87 5.40 1.81
N ILE A 262 7.05 6.64 1.35
CA ILE A 262 8.29 7.12 0.75
C ILE A 262 9.40 7.13 1.79
N THR A 263 9.16 7.68 2.98
CA THR A 263 10.16 7.71 4.06
C THR A 263 10.58 6.29 4.45
N LEU A 264 9.64 5.35 4.61
CA LEU A 264 9.98 3.96 4.92
C LEU A 264 10.79 3.31 3.78
N GLY A 265 10.44 3.60 2.52
CA GLY A 265 11.20 3.16 1.36
C GLY A 265 12.63 3.71 1.36
N VAL A 266 12.79 5.01 1.48
CA VAL A 266 14.10 5.70 1.54
C VAL A 266 14.95 5.19 2.70
N LEU A 267 14.36 4.97 3.88
CA LEU A 267 15.07 4.39 5.04
C LEU A 267 15.52 2.95 4.79
N CYS A 268 14.68 2.13 4.17
CA CYS A 268 15.03 0.77 3.80
C CYS A 268 16.20 0.75 2.80
N LEU A 269 16.14 1.61 1.78
CA LEU A 269 17.22 1.77 0.81
C LEU A 269 18.53 2.18 1.49
N TYR A 270 18.47 3.20 2.37
CA TYR A 270 19.62 3.65 3.14
C TYR A 270 20.23 2.49 3.95
N ALA A 271 19.40 1.72 4.66
CA ALA A 271 19.85 0.60 5.48
C ALA A 271 20.53 -0.50 4.65
N VAL A 272 19.92 -0.88 3.52
CA VAL A 272 20.51 -1.89 2.61
C VAL A 272 21.84 -1.39 2.05
N LEU A 273 21.90 -0.16 1.57
CA LEU A 273 23.13 0.41 1.01
C LEU A 273 24.24 0.53 2.06
N PHE A 274 23.91 0.95 3.27
CA PHE A 274 24.84 1.00 4.40
C PHE A 274 25.42 -0.37 4.73
N VAL A 275 24.59 -1.42 4.79
CA VAL A 275 25.04 -2.80 5.03
C VAL A 275 25.94 -3.30 3.90
N VAL A 276 25.55 -3.04 2.64
CA VAL A 276 26.36 -3.42 1.47
C VAL A 276 27.71 -2.72 1.49
N LEU A 277 27.75 -1.41 1.72
CA LEU A 277 29.00 -0.64 1.73
C LEU A 277 29.89 -1.00 2.92
N THR A 278 29.30 -1.33 4.08
CA THR A 278 30.05 -1.87 5.22
C THR A 278 30.68 -3.22 4.86
N GLY A 279 29.92 -4.10 4.20
CA GLY A 279 30.41 -5.42 3.75
C GLY A 279 31.51 -5.32 2.69
N VAL A 280 31.35 -4.43 1.70
CA VAL A 280 32.38 -4.12 0.70
C VAL A 280 33.62 -3.53 1.40
N GLY A 281 33.40 -2.64 2.36
CA GLY A 281 34.42 -2.10 3.26
C GLY A 281 35.26 -3.17 3.92
N ALA A 282 34.60 -4.15 4.53
CA ALA A 282 35.25 -5.22 5.26
C ALA A 282 35.95 -6.27 4.37
N LEU A 283 35.40 -6.55 3.17
CA LEU A 283 35.85 -7.66 2.32
C LEU A 283 36.85 -7.25 1.24
N VAL A 284 36.70 -6.05 0.68
CA VAL A 284 37.41 -5.61 -0.54
C VAL A 284 38.57 -4.66 -0.22
N LEU A 285 38.48 -3.88 0.86
CA LEU A 285 39.45 -2.82 1.15
C LEU A 285 40.60 -3.36 2.01
N VAL A 286 41.79 -3.43 1.39
CA VAL A 286 43.03 -3.85 2.06
C VAL A 286 43.50 -2.73 3.00
N PRO A 287 43.96 -3.01 4.24
CA PRO A 287 44.36 -1.98 5.21
C PRO A 287 45.55 -1.10 4.81
N ALA A 288 46.35 -1.52 3.81
CA ALA A 288 47.66 -0.93 3.53
C ALA A 288 47.60 0.49 2.95
N PRO A 289 46.84 0.80 1.88
CA PRO A 289 46.66 2.18 1.39
C PRO A 289 45.99 3.06 2.45
N LEU A 290 45.09 2.48 3.24
CA LEU A 290 44.36 3.18 4.28
C LEU A 290 45.26 3.64 5.43
N SER A 291 46.19 2.78 5.87
CA SER A 291 47.10 3.12 6.96
C SER A 291 48.07 4.24 6.59
N GLU A 292 48.40 4.38 5.32
CA GLU A 292 49.30 5.42 4.79
C GLU A 292 48.57 6.78 4.71
N THR A 293 47.28 6.79 4.36
CA THR A 293 46.46 8.00 4.34
C THR A 293 45.97 8.43 5.73
N LEU A 294 45.67 7.46 6.62
CA LEU A 294 45.04 7.72 7.93
C LEU A 294 46.05 7.92 9.08
N ASN A 295 47.33 7.59 8.89
CA ASN A 295 48.36 7.61 9.96
C ASN A 295 48.01 6.79 11.21
N HIS A 296 47.04 5.87 11.14
CA HIS A 296 46.73 4.89 12.16
C HIS A 296 46.27 3.57 11.52
N ARG A 297 46.27 2.48 12.28
CA ARG A 297 45.66 1.23 11.80
C ARG A 297 44.14 1.42 11.73
N PRO A 298 43.50 1.12 10.59
CA PRO A 298 42.07 1.29 10.48
C PRO A 298 41.32 0.25 11.32
N GLY A 299 40.41 0.74 12.15
CA GLY A 299 39.51 -0.05 12.98
C GLY A 299 38.13 -0.20 12.35
N VAL A 300 37.28 -1.02 12.98
CA VAL A 300 35.89 -1.25 12.54
C VAL A 300 35.08 0.05 12.47
N THR A 301 35.35 0.99 13.37
CA THR A 301 34.69 2.30 13.42
C THR A 301 34.95 3.14 12.17
N ASP A 302 36.14 3.03 11.58
CA ASP A 302 36.52 3.83 10.41
C ASP A 302 35.78 3.34 9.16
N TYR A 303 35.63 2.02 9.01
CA TYR A 303 34.81 1.43 7.96
C TYR A 303 33.32 1.76 8.13
N LEU A 304 32.81 1.80 9.36
CA LEU A 304 31.43 2.21 9.63
C LEU A 304 31.20 3.69 9.33
N ALA A 305 32.14 4.57 9.70
CA ALA A 305 32.09 6.00 9.40
C ALA A 305 32.15 6.25 7.88
N LEU A 306 33.03 5.53 7.17
CA LEU A 306 33.06 5.57 5.71
C LEU A 306 31.74 5.11 5.10
N ALA A 307 31.24 3.93 5.48
CA ALA A 307 30.00 3.40 4.95
C ALA A 307 28.85 4.38 5.19
N TRP A 308 28.80 5.01 6.36
CA TRP A 308 27.79 6.03 6.68
C TRP A 308 27.90 7.24 5.74
N PHE A 309 29.10 7.82 5.62
CA PHE A 309 29.35 8.97 4.78
C PHE A 309 29.04 8.70 3.29
N LEU A 310 29.50 7.56 2.78
CA LEU A 310 29.27 7.14 1.39
C LEU A 310 27.80 6.86 1.13
N THR A 311 27.10 6.20 2.05
CA THR A 311 25.65 5.98 1.93
C THR A 311 24.93 7.33 1.84
N SER A 312 25.24 8.28 2.73
CA SER A 312 24.59 9.59 2.71
C SER A 312 24.86 10.39 1.44
N SER A 313 26.10 10.34 0.93
CA SER A 313 26.49 11.00 -0.31
C SER A 313 25.83 10.34 -1.53
N ALA A 314 25.77 9.01 -1.54
CA ALA A 314 25.14 8.24 -2.60
C ALA A 314 23.63 8.48 -2.70
N MET A 315 22.94 8.69 -1.58
CA MET A 315 21.51 9.06 -1.58
C MET A 315 21.26 10.40 -2.28
N VAL A 316 22.18 11.36 -2.13
CA VAL A 316 22.13 12.65 -2.85
C VAL A 316 22.41 12.43 -4.35
N GLY A 317 23.41 11.61 -4.70
CA GLY A 317 23.68 11.22 -6.09
C GLY A 317 22.52 10.49 -6.78
N GLY A 318 21.78 9.68 -6.03
CA GLY A 318 20.56 9.02 -6.48
C GLY A 318 19.47 9.98 -6.93
N ALA A 319 19.27 11.08 -6.19
CA ALA A 319 18.31 12.12 -6.54
C ALA A 319 18.63 12.77 -7.90
N PHE A 320 19.93 13.01 -8.17
CA PHE A 320 20.37 13.49 -9.50
C PHE A 320 20.19 12.44 -10.60
N GLY A 321 20.38 11.15 -10.29
CA GLY A 321 20.16 10.05 -11.24
C GLY A 321 18.70 9.83 -11.61
N SER A 322 17.75 10.13 -10.71
CA SER A 322 16.31 10.02 -10.97
C SER A 322 15.76 11.08 -11.92
N GLY A 323 16.41 12.24 -12.08
CA GLY A 323 15.98 13.28 -13.04
C GLY A 323 16.06 12.87 -14.51
N LEU A 324 16.56 11.66 -14.79
CA LEU A 324 16.61 11.03 -16.11
C LEU A 324 15.61 9.86 -16.22
N GLU A 325 14.76 9.60 -15.23
CA GLU A 325 13.78 8.51 -15.26
C GLU A 325 12.56 8.88 -16.13
N ASP A 326 11.96 7.88 -16.80
CA ASP A 326 10.77 8.10 -17.63
C ASP A 326 9.52 8.06 -16.73
N ASP A 327 8.83 9.21 -16.64
CA ASP A 327 7.70 9.55 -15.77
C ASP A 327 6.63 8.46 -15.59
N GLY A 328 6.44 7.58 -16.58
CA GLY A 328 5.36 6.59 -16.60
C GLY A 328 5.55 5.36 -15.70
N THR A 329 6.77 4.98 -15.33
CA THR A 329 7.03 3.68 -14.65
C THR A 329 6.90 3.76 -13.13
N VAL A 330 7.35 4.86 -12.53
CA VAL A 330 7.27 5.09 -11.07
C VAL A 330 5.89 5.61 -10.68
N ARG A 331 5.24 6.39 -11.55
CA ARG A 331 3.89 6.97 -11.32
C ARG A 331 2.80 5.89 -11.18
N LYS A 332 2.98 4.70 -11.79
CA LYS A 332 2.12 3.50 -11.60
C LYS A 332 2.22 2.88 -10.20
N ALA A 333 3.29 3.15 -9.44
CA ALA A 333 3.46 2.61 -8.10
C ALA A 333 2.67 3.38 -7.04
N ALA A 334 2.22 4.61 -7.32
CA ALA A 334 1.49 5.47 -6.40
C ALA A 334 -0.04 5.46 -6.61
N TYR A 335 -0.80 5.58 -5.51
CA TYR A 335 -2.27 5.49 -5.48
C TYR A 335 -3.02 6.44 -6.44
N GLY A 336 -2.48 7.65 -6.67
CA GLY A 336 -3.19 8.72 -7.38
C GLY A 336 -3.46 8.41 -8.87
N GLN A 337 -2.59 7.65 -9.54
CA GLN A 337 -2.77 7.34 -10.95
C GLN A 337 -3.81 6.22 -11.17
N ARG A 338 -3.90 5.21 -10.30
CA ARG A 338 -4.91 4.14 -10.46
C ARG A 338 -6.34 4.69 -10.46
N GLN A 339 -6.57 5.76 -9.71
CA GLN A 339 -7.84 6.46 -9.69
C GLN A 339 -8.07 7.25 -11.00
N ARG A 340 -7.02 7.82 -11.60
CA ARG A 340 -7.06 8.54 -12.89
C ARG A 340 -7.17 7.62 -14.10
N ASP A 341 -6.44 6.51 -14.12
CA ASP A 341 -6.51 5.48 -15.18
C ASP A 341 -7.91 4.85 -15.22
N ARG A 342 -8.53 4.61 -14.05
CA ARG A 342 -9.93 4.16 -13.95
C ARG A 342 -10.94 5.19 -14.47
N LEU A 343 -10.68 6.50 -14.28
CA LEU A 343 -11.50 7.57 -14.86
C LEU A 343 -11.34 7.63 -16.38
N ALA A 344 -10.13 7.39 -16.91
CA ALA A 344 -9.85 7.40 -18.34
C ALA A 344 -10.43 6.17 -19.07
N GLU A 345 -10.37 4.99 -18.46
CA GLU A 345 -11.00 3.78 -19.02
C GLU A 345 -12.53 3.88 -19.09
N GLN A 346 -13.15 4.58 -18.14
CA GLN A 346 -14.61 4.83 -18.16
C GLN A 346 -15.05 5.93 -19.13
N GLN A 347 -14.14 6.79 -19.60
CA GLN A 347 -14.44 7.78 -20.65
C GLN A 347 -14.34 7.21 -22.07
N ASN A 348 -13.75 6.02 -22.23
CA ASN A 348 -13.56 5.33 -23.50
C ASN A 348 -14.54 4.16 -23.71
N VAL A 349 -15.61 4.06 -22.90
CA VAL A 349 -16.73 3.11 -23.03
C VAL A 349 -18.01 3.88 -23.27
#